data_AF-A0A956IKV6-F1
#
_entry.id   AF-A0A956IKV6-F1
#
_cell.length_a   1.000
_cell.length_b   1.000
_cell.length_c   1.000
_cell.angle_alpha   90.00
_cell.angle_beta   90.00
_cell.angle_gamma   90.00
#
_symmetry.space_group_name_H-M   'P 1'
#
loop_
_entity.id
_entity.type
_entity.pdbx_description
1 polymer ?
#
loop_
_entity_poly.entity_id
_entity_poly.type
_entity_poly.pdbx_seq_one_letter_code
_entity_poly.pdbx_strand_id
1 'polypeptide(L)'
;RVHDELAWQAPLVGAPTALAVDAASHRLVAWSQFDATVTVVSLDRREERQVHRLTPAADLDPIIAAGRKIFHEAGKTRLAFDGRACASCHPDGRDDAVTWATPKGPRQTPMLVDRLEDTAPFGWDGSRGDLHGYVRGTLRRLGGDGLSGRDRAALIAYLMSLKAPTEPAPLTPREKRGADLFASSATGCTGCHAGTGMTDRMGHDVGSTAPGDEGGEFDTPSLRHLAQSAPYYHDGRYPSLQAMLSDRHLKMGQVAQLSAEDVDALEAYLRRL
;
A
#
# COMPACT_ATOMS: atom_id res chain seq x y z
N ARG A 1 -0.26 11.02 -34.54
CA ARG A 1 -1.52 10.40 -35.04
C ARG A 1 -1.41 8.89 -34.79
N VAL A 2 -1.84 8.41 -33.63
CA VAL A 2 -1.97 6.97 -33.30
C VAL A 2 -3.38 6.73 -32.73
N HIS A 3 -4.37 7.47 -33.24
CA HIS A 3 -5.72 7.53 -32.65
C HIS A 3 -6.85 7.09 -33.59
N ASP A 4 -6.56 6.56 -34.79
CA ASP A 4 -7.61 6.31 -35.80
C ASP A 4 -7.86 4.84 -36.18
N GLU A 5 -7.50 3.86 -35.33
CA GLU A 5 -8.00 2.49 -35.51
C GLU A 5 -8.46 1.86 -34.18
N LEU A 6 -9.31 2.57 -33.44
CA LEU A 6 -10.15 1.92 -32.43
C LEU A 6 -11.21 1.11 -33.18
N ALA A 7 -10.92 -0.16 -33.43
CA ALA A 7 -11.80 -1.06 -34.18
C ALA A 7 -13.17 -1.27 -33.50
N TRP A 8 -13.25 -1.05 -32.18
CA TRP A 8 -14.48 -1.12 -31.38
C TRP A 8 -14.29 -0.70 -29.92
N GLN A 9 -15.39 -0.31 -29.27
CA GLN A 9 -15.49 -0.01 -27.83
C GLN A 9 -16.78 -0.59 -27.23
N ALA A 10 -16.69 -1.17 -26.03
CA ALA A 10 -17.84 -1.52 -25.20
C ALA A 10 -17.78 -0.80 -23.84
N PRO A 11 -18.78 0.03 -23.48
CA PRO A 11 -18.84 0.59 -22.13
C PRO A 11 -19.16 -0.51 -21.12
N LEU A 12 -18.34 -0.65 -20.08
CA LEU A 12 -18.60 -1.51 -18.94
C LEU A 12 -18.92 -0.65 -17.72
N VAL A 13 -19.83 -1.13 -16.88
CA VAL A 13 -20.22 -0.46 -15.62
C VAL A 13 -19.67 -1.24 -14.43
N GLY A 14 -19.65 -0.62 -13.24
CA GLY A 14 -19.28 -1.31 -12.01
C GLY A 14 -17.77 -1.49 -11.76
N ALA A 15 -16.93 -0.65 -12.37
CA ALA A 15 -15.46 -0.68 -12.30
C ALA A 15 -14.86 -2.02 -12.75
N PRO A 16 -14.72 -2.23 -14.07
CA PRO A 16 -14.07 -3.44 -14.60
C PRO A 16 -12.61 -3.49 -14.15
N THR A 17 -12.20 -4.61 -13.53
CA THR A 17 -10.83 -4.81 -13.04
C THR A 17 -10.13 -6.01 -13.62
N ALA A 18 -10.86 -6.93 -14.26
CA ALA A 18 -10.26 -8.06 -14.96
C ALA A 18 -11.02 -8.35 -16.26
N LEU A 19 -10.27 -8.81 -17.25
CA LEU A 19 -10.76 -9.22 -18.55
C LEU A 19 -10.17 -10.59 -18.91
N ALA A 20 -10.98 -11.45 -19.51
CA ALA A 20 -10.54 -12.69 -20.13
C ALA A 20 -11.15 -12.80 -21.52
N VAL A 21 -10.38 -13.30 -22.48
CA VAL A 21 -10.83 -13.50 -23.87
C VAL A 21 -10.82 -14.98 -24.17
N ASP A 22 -11.99 -15.53 -24.49
CA ASP A 22 -12.15 -16.87 -25.04
C ASP A 22 -12.29 -16.75 -26.56
N ALA A 23 -11.18 -16.93 -27.26
CA ALA A 23 -11.13 -16.88 -28.71
C ALA A 23 -11.90 -18.05 -29.36
N ALA A 24 -11.97 -19.22 -28.71
CA ALA A 24 -12.65 -20.38 -29.28
C ALA A 24 -14.17 -20.19 -29.31
N SER A 25 -14.74 -19.59 -28.26
CA SER A 25 -16.17 -19.27 -28.20
C SER A 25 -16.51 -17.86 -28.67
N HIS A 26 -15.53 -17.08 -29.14
CA HIS A 26 -15.67 -15.69 -29.57
C HIS A 26 -16.30 -14.79 -28.49
N ARG A 27 -15.77 -14.83 -27.26
CA ARG A 27 -16.29 -14.09 -26.10
C ARG A 27 -15.21 -13.30 -25.36
N LEU A 28 -15.59 -12.13 -24.86
CA LEU A 28 -14.87 -11.40 -23.83
C LEU A 28 -15.67 -11.46 -22.53
N VAL A 29 -15.00 -11.76 -21.43
CA VAL A 29 -15.56 -11.82 -20.08
C VAL A 29 -14.90 -10.72 -19.25
N ALA A 30 -15.71 -9.88 -18.62
CA ALA A 30 -15.24 -8.78 -17.79
C ALA A 30 -15.79 -8.90 -16.37
N TRP A 31 -14.90 -8.81 -15.37
CA TRP A 31 -15.28 -8.72 -13.96
C TRP A 31 -15.34 -7.26 -13.52
N SER A 32 -16.47 -6.86 -12.96
CA SER A 32 -16.73 -5.54 -12.42
C SER A 32 -16.94 -5.61 -10.90
N GLN A 33 -15.93 -5.12 -10.17
CA GLN A 33 -15.81 -5.38 -8.73
C GLN A 33 -16.86 -4.69 -7.84
N PHE A 34 -17.46 -3.56 -8.27
CA PHE A 34 -18.39 -2.80 -7.41
C PHE A 34 -19.84 -3.24 -7.52
N ASP A 35 -20.20 -3.84 -8.65
CA ASP A 35 -21.55 -4.36 -8.87
C ASP A 35 -21.60 -5.88 -8.69
N ALA A 36 -20.44 -6.49 -8.42
CA ALA A 36 -20.21 -7.93 -8.41
C ALA A 36 -20.70 -8.60 -9.70
N THR A 37 -20.45 -7.97 -10.86
CA THR A 37 -20.98 -8.45 -12.14
C THR A 37 -19.89 -9.05 -13.02
N VAL A 38 -20.23 -10.15 -13.69
CA VAL A 38 -19.50 -10.70 -14.83
C VAL A 38 -20.27 -10.31 -16.08
N THR A 39 -19.66 -9.49 -16.93
CA THR A 39 -20.21 -9.11 -18.23
C THR A 39 -19.57 -9.96 -19.33
N VAL A 40 -20.37 -10.73 -20.05
CA VAL A 40 -19.93 -11.49 -21.22
C VAL A 40 -20.36 -10.73 -22.47
N VAL A 41 -19.41 -10.42 -23.35
CA VAL A 41 -19.61 -9.70 -24.60
C VAL A 41 -19.24 -10.62 -25.76
N SER A 42 -20.10 -10.73 -26.77
CA SER A 42 -19.76 -11.45 -28.01
C SER A 42 -18.76 -10.63 -28.84
N LEU A 43 -17.72 -11.28 -29.37
CA LEU A 43 -16.74 -10.62 -30.24
C LEU A 43 -17.28 -10.44 -31.68
N ASP A 44 -18.26 -11.26 -32.07
CA ASP A 44 -18.91 -11.21 -33.38
C ASP A 44 -20.10 -10.24 -33.39
N ARG A 45 -20.90 -10.24 -32.31
CA ARG A 45 -22.10 -9.39 -32.12
C ARG A 45 -21.92 -8.49 -30.92
N ARG A 46 -21.19 -7.40 -31.14
CA ARG A 46 -20.52 -6.62 -30.10
C ARG A 46 -21.47 -5.80 -29.20
N GLU A 47 -22.70 -5.62 -29.64
CA GLU A 47 -23.84 -5.09 -28.90
C GLU A 47 -24.48 -6.12 -27.95
N GLU A 48 -24.31 -7.42 -28.19
CA GLU A 48 -24.86 -8.47 -27.34
C GLU A 48 -24.05 -8.66 -26.07
N ARG A 49 -24.71 -8.47 -24.93
CA ARG A 49 -24.09 -8.54 -23.61
C ARG A 49 -24.97 -9.32 -22.65
N GLN A 50 -24.34 -10.25 -21.94
CA GLN A 50 -24.96 -10.95 -20.83
C GLN A 50 -24.30 -10.46 -19.55
N VAL A 51 -25.10 -9.95 -18.61
CA VAL A 51 -24.61 -9.46 -17.32
C VAL A 51 -25.09 -10.42 -16.24
N HIS A 52 -24.15 -11.08 -15.59
CA HIS A 52 -24.40 -11.99 -14.49
C HIS A 52 -23.95 -11.33 -13.19
N ARG A 53 -24.89 -11.04 -12.28
CA ARG A 53 -24.53 -10.59 -10.93
C ARG A 53 -24.21 -11.80 -10.07
N LEU A 54 -23.00 -11.82 -9.52
CA LEU A 54 -22.59 -12.77 -8.51
C LEU A 54 -23.10 -12.30 -7.16
N THR A 55 -23.48 -13.25 -6.30
CA THR A 55 -23.73 -12.96 -4.89
C THR A 55 -22.40 -13.15 -4.16
N PRO A 56 -21.81 -12.09 -3.57
CA PRO A 56 -20.58 -12.23 -2.80
C PRO A 56 -20.76 -13.20 -1.63
N ALA A 57 -19.66 -13.84 -1.20
CA ALA A 57 -19.69 -14.73 -0.04
C ALA A 57 -20.04 -13.99 1.27
N ALA A 58 -19.83 -12.67 1.31
CA ALA A 58 -20.25 -11.78 2.39
C ALA A 58 -20.49 -10.37 1.83
N ASP A 59 -21.52 -9.70 2.34
CA ASP A 59 -21.75 -8.28 2.05
C ASP A 59 -20.79 -7.42 2.88
N LEU A 60 -20.17 -6.44 2.22
CA LEU A 60 -19.42 -5.40 2.91
C LEU A 60 -20.41 -4.46 3.61
N ASP A 61 -20.03 -3.98 4.81
CA ASP A 61 -20.75 -2.89 5.46
C ASP A 61 -20.96 -1.72 4.47
N PRO A 62 -22.16 -1.12 4.38
CA PRO A 62 -22.44 -0.09 3.39
C PRO A 62 -21.50 1.12 3.41
N ILE A 63 -20.98 1.49 4.59
CA ILE A 63 -20.03 2.60 4.75
C ILE A 63 -18.66 2.18 4.20
N ILE A 64 -18.22 0.95 4.46
CA ILE A 64 -16.99 0.37 3.91
C ILE A 64 -17.10 0.26 2.38
N ALA A 65 -18.24 -0.23 1.87
CA ALA A 65 -18.50 -0.34 0.44
C ALA A 65 -18.48 1.02 -0.27
N ALA A 66 -19.06 2.05 0.36
CA ALA A 66 -18.98 3.42 -0.13
C ALA A 66 -17.53 3.91 -0.16
N GLY A 67 -16.77 3.73 0.94
CA GLY A 67 -15.35 4.10 1.01
C GLY A 67 -14.49 3.42 -0.04
N ARG A 68 -14.73 2.12 -0.29
CA ARG A 68 -14.06 1.35 -1.35
C ARG A 68 -14.26 1.97 -2.73
N LYS A 69 -15.48 2.43 -3.04
CA LYS A 69 -15.77 3.12 -4.31
C LYS A 69 -14.98 4.41 -4.42
N ILE A 70 -14.90 5.19 -3.35
CA ILE A 70 -14.10 6.43 -3.30
C ILE A 70 -12.62 6.13 -3.54
N PHE A 71 -12.07 5.12 -2.87
CA PHE A 71 -10.66 4.76 -2.96
C PHE A 71 -10.19 4.46 -4.40
N HIS A 72 -11.08 3.92 -5.23
CA HIS A 72 -10.80 3.55 -6.63
C HIS A 72 -11.36 4.54 -7.65
N GLU A 73 -11.90 5.68 -7.21
CA GLU A 73 -12.58 6.61 -8.10
C GLU A 73 -11.58 7.41 -8.92
N ALA A 74 -11.38 6.99 -10.17
CA ALA A 74 -10.57 7.71 -11.14
C ALA A 74 -11.40 8.70 -11.99
N GLY A 75 -10.74 9.70 -12.57
CA GLY A 75 -11.32 10.67 -13.49
C GLY A 75 -12.12 11.80 -12.83
N LYS A 76 -12.15 11.87 -11.50
CA LYS A 76 -12.77 12.99 -10.75
C LYS A 76 -11.72 13.80 -9.99
N THR A 77 -11.87 15.11 -10.00
CA THR A 77 -10.91 16.06 -9.40
C THR A 77 -10.97 16.15 -7.88
N ARG A 78 -11.95 15.50 -7.24
CA ARG A 78 -12.09 15.60 -5.78
C ARG A 78 -10.96 14.93 -4.98
N LEU A 79 -10.26 13.96 -5.59
CA LEU A 79 -9.13 13.26 -4.96
C LEU A 79 -7.77 13.85 -5.33
N ALA A 80 -7.57 14.11 -6.62
CA ALA A 80 -6.38 14.70 -7.18
C ALA A 80 -6.73 15.55 -8.41
N PHE A 81 -5.95 16.60 -8.70
CA PHE A 81 -6.23 17.53 -9.81
C PHE A 81 -6.28 16.85 -11.19
N ASP A 82 -5.56 15.74 -11.35
CA ASP A 82 -5.42 14.96 -12.59
C ASP A 82 -6.37 13.74 -12.64
N GLY A 83 -7.25 13.61 -11.65
CA GLY A 83 -8.21 12.50 -11.59
C GLY A 83 -7.61 11.17 -11.15
N ARG A 84 -6.39 11.13 -10.60
CA ARG A 84 -5.85 9.91 -9.98
C ARG A 84 -6.68 9.47 -8.78
N ALA A 85 -6.85 8.15 -8.64
CA ALA A 85 -7.49 7.52 -7.51
C ALA A 85 -6.47 7.22 -6.40
N CYS A 86 -6.94 6.92 -5.18
CA CYS A 86 -6.06 6.42 -4.11
C CYS A 86 -5.41 5.09 -4.50
N ALA A 87 -6.18 4.20 -5.15
CA ALA A 87 -5.73 2.92 -5.66
C ALA A 87 -4.62 3.00 -6.73
N SER A 88 -4.40 4.18 -7.34
CA SER A 88 -3.30 4.37 -8.30
C SER A 88 -1.93 4.30 -7.63
N CYS A 89 -1.82 4.76 -6.38
CA CYS A 89 -0.60 4.66 -5.59
C CYS A 89 -0.68 3.52 -4.56
N HIS A 90 -1.89 3.19 -4.10
CA HIS A 90 -2.12 2.14 -3.11
C HIS A 90 -2.93 0.96 -3.67
N PRO A 91 -2.44 0.23 -4.68
CA PRO A 91 -3.17 -0.89 -5.28
C PRO A 91 -3.47 -1.95 -4.22
N ASP A 92 -4.75 -2.32 -4.08
CA ASP A 92 -5.24 -3.23 -3.03
C ASP A 92 -4.85 -2.84 -1.59
N GLY A 93 -4.62 -1.53 -1.35
CA GLY A 93 -4.14 -1.02 -0.07
C GLY A 93 -2.64 -1.17 0.16
N ARG A 94 -1.90 -1.72 -0.81
CA ARG A 94 -0.44 -1.81 -0.77
C ARG A 94 0.19 -0.47 -1.18
N ASP A 95 1.35 -0.51 -1.80
CA ASP A 95 2.03 0.62 -2.40
C ASP A 95 2.38 0.33 -3.88
N ASP A 96 2.73 1.37 -4.61
CA ASP A 96 3.10 1.33 -6.03
C ASP A 96 4.60 1.06 -6.24
N ALA A 97 5.36 0.84 -5.15
CA ALA A 97 6.81 0.78 -5.13
C ALA A 97 7.52 2.00 -5.74
N VAL A 98 6.83 3.15 -5.87
CA VAL A 98 7.38 4.38 -6.46
C VAL A 98 7.87 5.35 -5.40
N THR A 99 9.09 5.84 -5.56
CA THR A 99 9.58 7.01 -4.83
C THR A 99 9.20 8.26 -5.60
N TRP A 100 8.29 9.05 -5.03
CA TRP A 100 7.81 10.29 -5.60
C TRP A 100 8.71 11.47 -5.24
N ALA A 101 9.00 12.34 -6.21
CA ALA A 101 9.61 13.63 -5.93
C ALA A 101 8.58 14.55 -5.27
N THR A 102 8.89 15.08 -4.08
CA THR A 102 8.03 16.03 -3.38
C THR A 102 8.81 17.29 -3.00
N PRO A 103 8.14 18.41 -2.67
CA PRO A 103 8.81 19.60 -2.17
C PRO A 103 9.66 19.37 -0.91
N LYS A 104 9.37 18.30 -0.15
CA LYS A 104 10.10 17.92 1.07
C LYS A 104 11.04 16.73 0.85
N GLY A 105 11.56 16.58 -0.37
CA GLY A 105 12.42 15.46 -0.74
C GLY A 105 11.66 14.23 -1.27
N PRO A 106 12.40 13.17 -1.63
CA PRO A 106 11.84 11.93 -2.16
C PRO A 106 10.97 11.19 -1.12
N ARG A 107 9.76 10.76 -1.50
CA ARG A 107 8.85 10.02 -0.62
C ARG A 107 8.29 8.77 -1.30
N GLN A 108 8.56 7.61 -0.71
CA GLN A 108 7.89 6.35 -1.01
C GLN A 108 6.41 6.43 -0.64
N THR A 109 5.58 5.75 -1.42
CA THR A 109 4.18 5.53 -1.07
C THR A 109 4.10 4.57 0.12
N PRO A 110 3.49 4.94 1.26
CA PRO A 110 3.36 4.01 2.38
C PRO A 110 2.34 2.91 2.10
N MET A 111 2.64 1.67 2.48
CA MET A 111 1.66 0.58 2.51
C MET A 111 0.56 0.89 3.55
N LEU A 112 -0.71 0.59 3.25
CA LEU A 112 -1.86 0.89 4.12
C LEU A 112 -2.41 -0.34 4.83
N VAL A 113 -2.42 -1.51 4.17
CA VAL A 113 -2.98 -2.76 4.72
C VAL A 113 -2.38 -3.06 6.09
N ASP A 114 -3.24 -3.24 7.09
CA ASP A 114 -2.86 -3.45 8.49
C ASP A 114 -1.93 -2.39 9.10
N ARG A 115 -1.58 -1.27 8.46
CA ARG A 115 -0.59 -0.30 8.99
C ARG A 115 -1.19 1.01 9.53
N LEU A 116 -2.52 1.08 9.69
CA LEU A 116 -3.21 2.31 10.14
C LEU A 116 -3.69 2.26 11.60
N GLU A 117 -3.94 1.05 12.12
CA GLU A 117 -4.39 0.83 13.49
C GLU A 117 -3.19 0.86 14.45
N ASP A 118 -3.29 1.67 15.51
CA ASP A 118 -2.26 1.88 16.53
C ASP A 118 -0.87 2.32 16.02
N THR A 119 -0.83 3.08 14.92
CA THR A 119 0.42 3.57 14.31
C THR A 119 0.55 5.09 14.22
N ALA A 120 -0.46 5.86 14.65
CA ALA A 120 -0.36 7.32 14.65
C ALA A 120 0.88 7.79 15.47
N PRO A 121 1.63 8.80 15.01
CA PRO A 121 1.27 9.74 13.95
C PRO A 121 1.46 9.22 12.52
N PHE A 122 0.89 9.93 11.54
CA PHE A 122 0.87 9.55 10.13
C PHE A 122 1.76 10.45 9.27
N GLY A 123 2.34 9.83 8.24
CA GLY A 123 3.30 10.43 7.33
C GLY A 123 4.74 10.16 7.75
N TRP A 124 5.65 10.15 6.79
CA TRP A 124 7.07 9.88 7.05
C TRP A 124 7.70 10.84 8.07
N ASP A 125 7.19 12.06 8.20
CA ASP A 125 7.64 13.05 9.18
C ASP A 125 6.85 13.04 10.50
N GLY A 126 5.90 12.10 10.67
CA GLY A 126 5.05 12.03 11.87
C GLY A 126 4.19 13.27 12.12
N SER A 127 3.92 14.08 11.09
CA SER A 127 3.32 15.42 11.29
C SER A 127 1.82 15.44 11.63
N ARG A 128 1.13 14.30 11.63
CA ARG A 128 -0.34 14.25 11.84
C ARG A 128 -0.74 13.16 12.84
N GLY A 129 -1.33 13.57 13.97
CA GLY A 129 -1.83 12.63 14.98
C GLY A 129 -3.12 11.89 14.63
N ASP A 130 -3.82 12.25 13.55
CA ASP A 130 -5.11 11.65 13.19
C ASP A 130 -5.28 11.41 11.67
N LEU A 131 -5.97 10.33 11.32
CA LEU A 131 -6.12 9.89 9.94
C LEU A 131 -7.05 10.80 9.12
N HIS A 132 -8.06 11.42 9.74
CA HIS A 132 -8.94 12.38 9.07
C HIS A 132 -8.17 13.61 8.60
N GLY A 133 -7.32 14.16 9.47
CA GLY A 133 -6.43 15.26 9.22
C GLY A 133 -5.38 14.92 8.17
N TYR A 134 -4.79 13.72 8.26
CA TYR A 134 -3.81 13.23 7.30
C TYR A 134 -4.41 13.09 5.89
N VAL A 135 -5.53 12.37 5.74
CA VAL A 135 -6.23 12.22 4.45
C VAL A 135 -6.59 13.58 3.86
N ARG A 136 -7.20 14.48 4.64
CA ARG A 136 -7.52 15.84 4.17
C ARG A 136 -6.27 16.60 3.70
N GLY A 137 -5.14 16.46 4.40
CA GLY A 137 -3.86 17.05 4.01
C GLY A 137 -3.34 16.49 2.69
N THR A 138 -3.43 15.17 2.51
CA THR A 138 -3.05 14.48 1.28
C THR A 138 -3.88 14.95 0.08
N LEU A 139 -5.21 15.02 0.20
CA LEU A 139 -6.07 15.51 -0.89
C LEU A 139 -5.70 16.93 -1.32
N ARG A 140 -5.43 17.83 -0.35
CA ARG A 140 -4.98 19.19 -0.64
C ARG A 140 -3.63 19.20 -1.37
N ARG A 141 -2.67 18.37 -0.94
CA ARG A 141 -1.35 18.26 -1.58
C ARG A 141 -1.43 17.71 -3.00
N LEU A 142 -2.40 16.85 -3.27
CA LEU A 142 -2.70 16.33 -4.61
C LEU A 142 -3.56 17.29 -5.45
N GLY A 143 -3.86 18.50 -4.97
CA GLY A 143 -4.67 19.48 -5.68
C GLY A 143 -6.13 19.07 -5.89
N GLY A 144 -6.65 18.18 -5.05
CA GLY A 144 -8.05 17.75 -5.13
C GLY A 144 -9.02 18.72 -4.47
N ASP A 145 -10.25 18.77 -4.98
CA ASP A 145 -11.32 19.64 -4.44
C ASP A 145 -11.76 19.25 -3.01
N GLY A 146 -11.43 18.02 -2.59
CA GLY A 146 -11.69 17.48 -1.27
C GLY A 146 -12.97 16.65 -1.17
N LEU A 147 -13.15 16.03 -0.01
CA LEU A 147 -14.29 15.15 0.30
C LEU A 147 -15.21 15.79 1.35
N SER A 148 -16.51 15.53 1.21
CA SER A 148 -17.49 15.80 2.26
C SER A 148 -17.11 15.07 3.56
N GLY A 149 -17.66 15.49 4.70
CA GLY A 149 -17.43 14.81 5.98
C GLY A 149 -17.86 13.33 5.94
N ARG A 150 -19.00 13.05 5.30
CA ARG A 150 -19.54 11.70 5.12
C ARG A 150 -18.63 10.84 4.24
N ASP A 151 -18.20 11.37 3.11
CA ASP A 151 -17.36 10.64 2.14
C ASP A 151 -15.98 10.36 2.72
N ARG A 152 -15.41 11.31 3.46
CA ARG A 152 -14.15 11.10 4.17
C ARG A 152 -14.28 10.04 5.26
N ALA A 153 -15.38 10.01 6.01
CA ALA A 153 -15.63 8.98 7.01
C ALA A 153 -15.77 7.59 6.37
N ALA A 154 -16.47 7.50 5.24
CA ALA A 154 -16.59 6.25 4.48
C ALA A 154 -15.22 5.76 3.98
N LEU A 155 -14.42 6.66 3.39
CA LEU A 155 -13.06 6.34 2.96
C LEU A 155 -12.21 5.81 4.12
N ILE A 156 -12.26 6.45 5.29
CA ILE A 156 -11.51 6.01 6.47
C ILE A 156 -11.99 4.67 7.01
N ALA A 157 -13.30 4.43 7.05
CA ALA A 157 -13.84 3.11 7.40
C ALA A 157 -13.30 2.02 6.46
N TYR A 158 -13.23 2.30 5.15
CA TYR A 158 -12.60 1.38 4.20
C TYR A 158 -11.11 1.19 4.48
N LEU A 159 -10.34 2.26 4.69
CA LEU A 159 -8.91 2.17 4.98
C LEU A 159 -8.62 1.32 6.23
N MET A 160 -9.41 1.49 7.30
CA MET A 160 -9.28 0.70 8.53
C MET A 160 -9.73 -0.76 8.37
N SER A 161 -10.51 -1.07 7.33
CA SER A 161 -10.95 -2.45 7.04
C SER A 161 -9.94 -3.25 6.21
N LEU A 162 -8.88 -2.62 5.71
CA LEU A 162 -7.86 -3.28 4.90
C LEU A 162 -7.03 -4.24 5.76
N LYS A 163 -7.25 -5.54 5.57
CA LYS A 163 -6.55 -6.64 6.24
C LYS A 163 -5.85 -7.52 5.21
N ALA A 164 -4.60 -7.91 5.47
CA ALA A 164 -3.92 -8.89 4.63
C ALA A 164 -4.42 -10.31 4.98
N PRO A 165 -4.43 -11.24 4.01
CA PRO A 165 -4.61 -12.66 4.32
C PRO A 165 -3.50 -13.12 5.26
N THR A 166 -3.86 -13.68 6.41
CA THR A 166 -2.90 -14.27 7.34
C THR A 166 -2.80 -15.77 7.10
N GLU A 167 -1.63 -16.26 6.73
CA GLU A 167 -1.30 -17.70 6.82
C GLU A 167 -0.28 -17.92 7.94
N PRO A 168 -0.73 -18.20 9.17
CA PRO A 168 0.18 -18.50 10.27
C PRO A 168 0.89 -19.83 9.99
N ALA A 169 2.20 -19.77 9.80
CA ALA A 169 3.07 -20.94 9.73
C ALA A 169 4.17 -20.80 10.80
N PRO A 170 4.56 -21.89 11.48
CA PRO A 170 5.65 -21.86 12.44
C PRO A 170 6.94 -21.33 11.82
N LEU A 171 7.72 -20.58 12.59
CA LEU A 171 9.03 -20.11 12.14
C LEU A 171 9.96 -21.31 11.91
N THR A 172 10.65 -21.30 10.78
CA THR A 172 11.80 -22.17 10.51
C THR A 172 12.94 -21.87 11.49
N PRO A 173 13.93 -22.78 11.66
CA PRO A 173 15.09 -22.50 12.52
C PRO A 173 15.84 -21.21 12.17
N ARG A 174 15.94 -20.88 10.88
CA ARG A 174 16.58 -19.64 10.39
C ARG A 174 15.76 -18.41 10.80
N GLU A 175 14.46 -18.43 10.59
CA GLU A 175 13.58 -17.33 11.01
C GLU A 175 13.51 -17.19 12.52
N LYS A 176 13.59 -18.29 13.28
CA LYS A 176 13.67 -18.25 14.75
C LYS A 176 14.96 -17.56 15.21
N ARG A 177 16.12 -17.91 14.62
CA ARG A 177 17.38 -17.20 14.87
C ARG A 177 17.27 -15.72 14.53
N GLY A 178 16.61 -15.38 13.42
CA GLY A 178 16.31 -14.00 13.04
C GLY A 178 15.45 -13.26 14.06
N ALA A 179 14.43 -13.93 14.61
CA ALA A 179 13.59 -13.38 15.67
C ALA A 179 14.38 -13.13 16.96
N ASP A 180 15.25 -14.06 17.35
CA ASP A 180 16.13 -13.90 18.52
C ASP A 180 17.11 -12.74 18.32
N LEU A 181 17.67 -12.58 17.12
CA LEU A 181 18.51 -11.45 16.75
C LEU A 181 17.72 -10.13 16.78
N PHE A 182 16.51 -10.08 16.23
CA PHE A 182 15.66 -8.89 16.25
C PHE A 182 15.30 -8.46 17.68
N ALA A 183 15.02 -9.42 18.56
CA ALA A 183 14.68 -9.16 19.96
C ALA A 183 15.88 -8.79 20.84
N SER A 184 17.10 -9.03 20.37
CA SER A 184 18.33 -8.80 21.14
C SER A 184 18.61 -7.31 21.36
N SER A 185 18.97 -6.95 22.58
CA SER A 185 19.49 -5.60 22.87
C SER A 185 20.79 -5.29 22.13
N ALA A 186 21.53 -6.31 21.68
CA ALA A 186 22.75 -6.14 20.91
C ALA A 186 22.49 -5.60 19.50
N THR A 187 21.36 -5.93 18.88
CA THR A 187 20.94 -5.37 17.57
C THR A 187 20.06 -4.14 17.74
N GLY A 188 19.26 -4.08 18.81
CA GLY A 188 18.48 -2.92 19.23
C GLY A 188 17.19 -2.67 18.42
N CYS A 189 16.75 -3.60 17.57
CA CYS A 189 15.58 -3.40 16.70
C CYS A 189 14.30 -3.11 17.48
N THR A 190 14.09 -3.81 18.60
CA THR A 190 12.92 -3.63 19.48
C THR A 190 12.92 -2.33 20.27
N GLY A 191 13.99 -1.53 20.19
CA GLY A 191 14.01 -0.17 20.76
C GLY A 191 12.99 0.76 20.10
N CYS A 192 12.81 0.63 18.78
CA CYS A 192 11.83 1.40 18.00
C CYS A 192 10.73 0.52 17.40
N HIS A 193 11.00 -0.74 17.07
CA HIS A 193 10.03 -1.65 16.43
C HIS A 193 9.50 -2.68 17.42
N ALA A 194 8.52 -2.27 18.24
CA ALA A 194 7.93 -3.10 19.28
C ALA A 194 6.40 -3.04 19.32
N GLY A 195 5.82 -3.88 20.18
CA GLY A 195 4.37 -3.95 20.41
C GLY A 195 3.59 -4.53 19.23
N THR A 196 2.26 -4.50 19.34
CA THR A 196 1.36 -4.94 18.27
C THR A 196 1.54 -4.11 16.99
N GLY A 197 1.86 -2.82 17.17
CA GLY A 197 2.24 -1.83 16.16
C GLY A 197 3.44 -2.20 15.29
N MET A 198 4.42 -2.90 15.87
CA MET A 198 5.80 -2.98 15.35
C MET A 198 6.40 -1.60 15.08
N THR A 199 6.06 -0.62 15.92
CA THR A 199 6.50 0.78 15.91
C THR A 199 6.33 1.38 17.31
N ASP A 200 7.21 2.29 17.68
CA ASP A 200 7.16 3.11 18.89
C ASP A 200 6.36 4.40 18.72
N ARG A 201 6.00 4.73 17.46
CA ARG A 201 5.24 5.92 17.07
C ARG A 201 5.99 7.23 17.37
N MET A 202 7.32 7.18 17.24
CA MET A 202 8.21 8.31 17.48
C MET A 202 9.05 8.61 16.24
N GLY A 203 9.46 9.88 16.11
CA GLY A 203 10.44 10.30 15.13
C GLY A 203 11.87 10.02 15.61
N HIS A 204 12.71 9.47 14.73
CA HIS A 204 14.13 9.23 15.02
C HIS A 204 15.03 9.66 13.85
N ASP A 205 16.21 10.19 14.16
CA ASP A 205 17.27 10.40 13.18
C ASP A 205 18.17 9.16 13.10
N VAL A 206 17.93 8.36 12.06
CA VAL A 206 18.74 7.18 11.73
C VAL A 206 19.74 7.46 10.60
N GLY A 207 20.11 8.73 10.39
CA GLY A 207 21.00 9.17 9.32
C GLY A 207 20.42 8.97 7.92
N SER A 208 19.10 8.99 7.79
CA SER A 208 18.39 8.72 6.53
C SER A 208 18.10 9.97 5.70
N THR A 209 18.48 11.17 6.12
CA THR A 209 18.21 12.41 5.37
C THR A 209 18.63 12.31 3.90
N ALA A 210 17.73 12.71 3.01
CA ALA A 210 17.91 12.80 1.56
C ALA A 210 17.86 14.27 1.12
N PRO A 211 18.39 14.61 -0.08
CA PRO A 211 18.30 15.96 -0.61
C PRO A 211 16.85 16.47 -0.68
N GLY A 212 16.62 17.67 -0.12
CA GLY A 212 15.29 18.30 -0.07
C GLY A 212 14.48 17.97 1.19
N ASP A 213 14.96 17.09 2.07
CA ASP A 213 14.30 16.84 3.35
C ASP A 213 14.36 18.07 4.29
N GLU A 214 13.22 18.39 4.89
CA GLU A 214 13.08 19.44 5.91
C GLU A 214 13.30 18.85 7.32
N GLY A 215 14.44 18.21 7.56
CA GLY A 215 14.77 17.57 8.84
C GLY A 215 15.52 16.25 8.70
N GLY A 216 15.91 15.67 9.83
CA GLY A 216 16.58 14.36 9.90
C GLY A 216 15.78 13.27 10.59
N GLU A 217 14.71 13.64 11.31
CA GLU A 217 13.87 12.69 12.03
C GLU A 217 12.69 12.23 11.18
N PHE A 218 12.44 10.92 11.18
CA PHE A 218 11.32 10.29 10.50
C PHE A 218 10.57 9.39 11.47
N ASP A 219 9.25 9.37 11.36
CA ASP A 219 8.39 8.47 12.14
C ASP A 219 8.77 7.01 11.86
N THR A 220 8.92 6.21 12.92
CA THR A 220 9.22 4.79 12.81
C THR A 220 8.05 4.05 12.13
N PRO A 221 8.19 3.55 10.89
CA PRO A 221 7.09 2.87 10.24
C PRO A 221 6.82 1.49 10.88
N SER A 222 5.56 1.06 10.86
CA SER A 222 5.19 -0.32 11.22
C SER A 222 5.88 -1.35 10.32
N LEU A 223 6.43 -2.40 10.91
CA LEU A 223 7.01 -3.52 10.18
C LEU A 223 6.00 -4.60 9.74
N ARG A 224 4.70 -4.42 9.97
CA ARG A 224 3.69 -5.41 9.54
C ARG A 224 3.71 -5.56 8.02
N HIS A 225 3.77 -6.77 7.49
CA HIS A 225 3.88 -7.07 6.06
C HIS A 225 5.11 -6.46 5.39
N LEU A 226 6.22 -6.31 6.10
CA LEU A 226 7.42 -5.59 5.61
C LEU A 226 7.91 -6.09 4.25
N ALA A 227 7.84 -7.40 4.02
CA ALA A 227 8.26 -8.01 2.75
C ALA A 227 7.55 -7.46 1.50
N GLN A 228 6.39 -6.82 1.67
CA GLN A 228 5.52 -6.36 0.59
C GLN A 228 5.70 -4.88 0.26
N SER A 229 6.59 -4.16 0.97
CA SER A 229 6.73 -2.70 0.86
C SER A 229 8.15 -2.28 0.43
N ALA A 230 8.76 -3.05 -0.47
CA ALA A 230 10.01 -2.63 -1.11
C ALA A 230 9.70 -1.57 -2.19
N PRO A 231 10.59 -0.60 -2.42
CA PRO A 231 11.87 -0.39 -1.76
C PRO A 231 11.74 0.25 -0.36
N TYR A 232 12.79 0.14 0.44
CA TYR A 232 12.80 0.54 1.86
C TYR A 232 13.37 1.94 2.09
N TYR A 233 13.06 2.50 3.26
CA TYR A 233 13.23 3.90 3.68
C TYR A 233 12.24 4.87 3.03
N HIS A 234 12.12 6.06 3.62
CA HIS A 234 11.21 7.09 3.13
C HIS A 234 11.54 7.54 1.70
N ASP A 235 12.77 7.39 1.25
CA ASP A 235 13.21 7.74 -0.09
C ASP A 235 13.37 6.53 -1.02
N GLY A 236 13.10 5.31 -0.54
CA GLY A 236 13.24 4.09 -1.32
C GLY A 236 14.66 3.77 -1.76
N ARG A 237 15.71 4.25 -1.05
CA ARG A 237 17.11 4.04 -1.46
C ARG A 237 17.55 2.57 -1.45
N TYR A 238 16.87 1.72 -0.67
CA TYR A 238 17.22 0.30 -0.56
C TYR A 238 16.22 -0.57 -1.36
N PRO A 239 16.65 -1.23 -2.45
CA PRO A 239 15.76 -2.05 -3.26
C PRO A 239 15.37 -3.38 -2.61
N SER A 240 16.10 -3.82 -1.57
CA SER A 240 15.86 -5.07 -0.85
C SER A 240 16.24 -4.95 0.63
N LEU A 241 15.68 -5.80 1.49
CA LEU A 241 16.10 -5.90 2.90
C LEU A 241 17.57 -6.29 3.00
N GLN A 242 18.03 -7.22 2.17
CA GLN A 242 19.45 -7.61 2.13
C GLN A 242 20.36 -6.42 1.80
N ALA A 243 19.98 -5.56 0.84
CA ALA A 243 20.75 -4.37 0.49
C ALA A 243 20.82 -3.38 1.67
N MET A 244 19.72 -3.22 2.40
CA MET A 244 19.67 -2.38 3.61
C MET A 244 20.52 -2.96 4.75
N LEU A 245 20.34 -4.23 5.10
CA LEU A 245 21.02 -4.87 6.22
C LEU A 245 22.52 -5.09 5.99
N SER A 246 22.95 -5.16 4.73
CA SER A 246 24.37 -5.29 4.36
C SER A 246 25.10 -3.94 4.31
N ASP A 247 24.38 -2.81 4.41
CA ASP A 247 24.99 -1.49 4.40
C ASP A 247 25.74 -1.21 5.71
N ARG A 248 27.07 -1.05 5.61
CA ARG A 248 27.94 -0.80 6.76
C ARG A 248 27.82 0.62 7.33
N HIS A 249 27.14 1.51 6.62
CA HIS A 249 26.84 2.87 7.05
C HIS A 249 25.44 3.00 7.65
N LEU A 250 24.65 1.91 7.69
CA LEU A 250 23.34 1.89 8.33
C LEU A 250 23.48 2.27 9.81
N LYS A 251 22.78 3.33 10.23
CA LYS A 251 22.72 3.75 11.64
C LYS A 251 21.48 3.23 12.38
N MET A 252 20.59 2.54 11.67
CA MET A 252 19.41 1.89 12.23
C MET A 252 19.79 0.51 12.78
N GLY A 253 19.74 0.37 14.12
CA GLY A 253 20.21 -0.83 14.80
C GLY A 253 21.72 -1.05 14.66
N GLN A 254 22.22 -2.12 15.25
CA GLN A 254 23.65 -2.47 15.25
C GLN A 254 23.91 -3.71 14.39
N VAL A 255 23.58 -3.63 13.10
CA VAL A 255 23.68 -4.77 12.17
C VAL A 255 25.09 -4.98 11.60
N ALA A 256 25.94 -3.94 11.62
CA ALA A 256 27.28 -4.00 11.02
C ALA A 256 28.23 -5.01 11.68
N GLN A 257 27.94 -5.43 12.92
CA GLN A 257 28.68 -6.47 13.65
C GLN A 257 28.18 -7.89 13.38
N LEU A 258 27.05 -8.05 12.71
CA LEU A 258 26.47 -9.36 12.46
C LEU A 258 27.27 -10.12 11.40
N SER A 259 27.34 -11.44 11.55
CA SER A 259 27.85 -12.31 10.51
C SER A 259 26.92 -12.30 9.29
N ALA A 260 27.42 -12.71 8.13
CA ALA A 260 26.56 -12.85 6.94
C ALA A 260 25.39 -13.81 7.20
N GLU A 261 25.61 -14.88 7.97
CA GLU A 261 24.55 -15.83 8.34
C GLU A 261 23.50 -15.21 9.26
N ASP A 262 23.90 -14.32 10.17
CA ASP A 262 22.98 -13.61 11.07
C ASP A 262 22.17 -12.54 10.33
N VAL A 263 22.79 -11.82 9.38
CA VAL A 263 22.06 -10.91 8.47
C VAL A 263 21.00 -11.69 7.69
N ASP A 264 21.39 -12.83 7.13
CA ASP A 264 20.54 -13.74 6.40
C ASP A 264 19.38 -14.30 7.25
N ALA A 265 19.63 -14.60 8.53
CA ALA A 265 18.61 -15.04 9.47
C ALA A 265 17.65 -13.90 9.84
N LEU A 266 18.18 -12.70 10.11
CA LEU A 266 17.40 -11.50 10.40
C LEU A 266 16.50 -11.12 9.22
N GLU A 267 17.03 -11.12 7.99
CA GLU A 267 16.21 -10.89 6.78
C GLU A 267 15.06 -11.90 6.68
N ALA A 268 15.34 -13.18 6.90
CA ALA A 268 14.33 -14.23 6.83
C ALA A 268 13.19 -13.96 7.82
N TYR A 269 13.49 -13.55 9.05
CA TYR A 269 12.48 -13.17 10.03
C TYR A 269 11.72 -11.90 9.64
N LEU A 270 12.42 -10.85 9.21
CA LEU A 270 11.80 -9.60 8.77
C LEU A 270 10.79 -9.79 7.64
N ARG A 271 11.01 -10.79 6.77
CA ARG A 271 10.07 -11.16 5.71
C ARG A 271 8.80 -11.85 6.21
N ARG A 272 8.77 -12.30 7.47
CA ARG A 272 7.62 -12.95 8.12
C ARG A 272 6.73 -12.01 8.92
N LEU A 273 7.21 -10.79 9.20
CA LEU A 273 6.44 -9.72 9.83
C LEU A 273 5.37 -9.17 8.88
#